data_AF-A0A7J2KEF0-F1
#
_entry.id   AF-A0A7J2KEF0-F1
#
_cell.length_a   1.000
_cell.length_b   1.000
_cell.length_c   1.000
_cell.angle_alpha   90.00
_cell.angle_beta   90.00
_cell.angle_gamma   90.00
#
_symmetry.space_group_name_H-M   'P 1'
#
loop_
_entity.id
_entity.type
_entity.pdbx_description
1 polymer ?
#
loop_
_entity_poly.entity_id
_entity_poly.type
_entity_poly.pdbx_seq_one_letter_code
_entity_poly.pdbx_strand_id
1 'polypeptide(L)'
;MEFAWGINYGLPRGLPSTCRYLKIVKRRSRRNVDKLLKFSERFNTPFTWGVVGGLLKSLSKNNFSSYLDFLSKFKLNKDLYMDEKLWYGADIVKKIIESKVEHEIACHSFSHIDLSRCSRNTALKEIRKCKEVMR
;
A
#
# COMPACT_ATOMS: atom_id res chain seq x y z
N MET A 1 -2.74 -4.36 3.89
CA MET A 1 -1.98 -4.33 2.63
C MET A 1 -1.59 -2.90 2.32
N GLU A 2 -0.29 -2.67 2.24
CA GLU A 2 0.29 -1.31 2.18
C GLU A 2 1.27 -1.17 1.01
N PHE A 3 1.93 -2.26 0.59
CA PHE A 3 3.08 -2.22 -0.32
C PHE A 3 4.09 -1.14 0.08
N ALA A 4 4.59 -0.31 -0.84
CA ALA A 4 5.61 0.67 -0.52
C ALA A 4 5.13 1.82 0.38
N TRP A 5 3.81 1.97 0.59
CA TRP A 5 3.26 2.92 1.58
C TRP A 5 3.66 2.59 3.03
N GLY A 6 4.18 1.38 3.30
CA GLY A 6 4.69 1.01 4.63
C GLY A 6 5.97 1.73 5.08
N ILE A 7 6.63 2.50 4.19
CA ILE A 7 7.82 3.31 4.54
C ILE A 7 7.50 4.45 5.54
N ASN A 8 6.22 4.80 5.71
CA ASN A 8 5.79 5.89 6.59
C ASN A 8 5.86 5.56 8.11
N TYR A 9 6.10 4.30 8.51
CA TYR A 9 6.21 3.86 9.93
C TYR A 9 7.56 4.16 10.60
N GLY A 10 8.13 5.34 10.39
CA GLY A 10 9.47 5.66 10.93
C GLY A 10 10.61 4.89 10.23
N LEU A 11 10.35 4.41 9.00
CA LEU A 11 11.37 3.93 8.06
C LEU A 11 12.09 5.07 7.31
N PRO A 12 12.64 6.08 7.99
CA PRO A 12 13.87 6.70 7.53
C PRO A 12 14.97 6.59 8.60
N ARG A 13 15.46 5.37 8.86
CA ARG A 13 16.76 5.12 9.51
C ARG A 13 17.66 4.30 8.58
N GLY A 14 18.22 5.00 7.59
CA GLY A 14 19.29 4.52 6.69
C GLY A 14 18.83 4.01 5.30
N LEU A 15 19.60 4.39 4.27
CA LEU A 15 19.49 3.86 2.88
C LEU A 15 19.33 2.33 2.80
N PRO A 16 20.09 1.51 3.56
CA PRO A 16 20.08 0.07 3.37
C PRO A 16 18.74 -0.58 3.72
N SER A 17 18.09 -0.12 4.79
CA SER A 17 16.81 -0.66 5.27
C SER A 17 15.68 -0.38 4.28
N THR A 18 15.60 0.85 3.75
CA THR A 18 14.62 1.25 2.73
C THR A 18 14.85 0.50 1.42
N CYS A 19 16.09 0.39 0.95
CA CYS A 19 16.45 -0.43 -0.20
C CYS A 19 16.00 -1.89 -0.05
N ARG A 20 16.30 -2.50 1.11
CA ARG A 20 15.94 -3.90 1.40
C ARG A 20 14.44 -4.08 1.43
N TYR A 21 13.72 -3.15 2.05
CA TYR A 21 12.26 -3.15 2.11
C TYR A 21 11.64 -3.09 0.71
N LEU A 22 12.03 -2.11 -0.12
CA LEU A 22 11.53 -1.98 -1.49
C LEU A 22 11.82 -3.23 -2.33
N LYS A 23 13.01 -3.83 -2.21
CA LYS A 23 13.35 -5.10 -2.88
C LYS A 23 12.44 -6.25 -2.42
N ILE A 24 12.12 -6.33 -1.13
CA ILE A 24 11.21 -7.34 -0.60
C ILE A 24 9.80 -7.13 -1.12
N VAL A 25 9.28 -5.90 -1.06
CA VAL A 25 7.95 -5.55 -1.56
C VAL A 25 7.83 -5.88 -3.05
N LYS A 26 8.80 -5.45 -3.86
CA LYS A 26 8.88 -5.76 -5.30
C LYS A 26 8.76 -7.24 -5.59
N ARG A 27 9.52 -8.05 -4.86
CA ARG A 27 9.64 -9.49 -5.13
C ARG A 27 8.48 -10.31 -4.56
N ARG A 28 7.90 -9.89 -3.43
CA ARG A 28 7.07 -10.78 -2.60
C ARG A 28 5.62 -10.36 -2.47
N SER A 29 5.29 -9.07 -2.48
CA SER A 29 3.97 -8.62 -2.04
C SER A 29 2.82 -9.24 -2.82
N ARG A 30 2.83 -9.16 -4.16
CA ARG A 30 1.78 -9.76 -5.00
C ARG A 30 1.70 -11.27 -4.85
N ARG A 31 2.85 -11.95 -4.94
CA ARG A 31 2.96 -13.40 -4.79
C ARG A 31 2.43 -13.87 -3.43
N ASN A 32 2.67 -13.09 -2.37
CA ASN A 32 2.17 -13.41 -1.04
C ASN A 32 0.65 -13.28 -0.98
N VAL A 33 0.07 -12.24 -1.58
CA VAL A 33 -1.40 -12.12 -1.68
C VAL A 33 -1.99 -13.29 -2.47
N ASP A 34 -1.42 -13.64 -3.62
CA ASP A 34 -1.90 -14.80 -4.40
C ASP A 34 -1.86 -16.11 -3.58
N LYS A 35 -0.83 -16.29 -2.74
CA LYS A 35 -0.72 -17.46 -1.85
C LYS A 35 -1.75 -17.44 -0.71
N LEU A 36 -2.00 -16.27 -0.13
CA LEU A 36 -3.00 -16.10 0.92
C LEU A 36 -4.41 -16.35 0.39
N LEU A 37 -4.73 -15.86 -0.81
CA LEU A 37 -6.01 -16.15 -1.46
C LEU A 37 -6.18 -17.64 -1.73
N LYS A 38 -5.17 -18.33 -2.28
CA LYS A 38 -5.21 -19.79 -2.44
C LYS A 38 -5.41 -20.54 -1.13
N PHE A 39 -4.82 -20.04 -0.04
CA PHE A 39 -5.00 -20.62 1.29
C PHE A 39 -6.43 -20.40 1.80
N SER A 40 -6.94 -19.17 1.73
CA SER A 40 -8.33 -18.82 2.02
C SER A 40 -9.30 -19.74 1.29
N GLU A 41 -9.14 -19.88 -0.03
CA GLU A 41 -10.01 -20.71 -0.88
C GLU A 41 -9.96 -22.19 -0.52
N ARG A 42 -8.76 -22.70 -0.20
CA ARG A 42 -8.59 -24.11 0.20
C ARG A 42 -9.33 -24.43 1.50
N PHE A 43 -9.35 -23.50 2.45
CA PHE A 43 -9.92 -23.70 3.77
C PHE A 43 -11.26 -22.97 3.97
N ASN A 44 -11.83 -22.42 2.89
CA ASN A 44 -13.03 -21.58 2.91
C ASN A 44 -13.02 -20.53 4.04
N THR A 45 -11.87 -19.88 4.26
CA THR A 45 -11.65 -18.98 5.40
C THR A 45 -11.62 -17.52 4.92
N PRO A 46 -12.64 -16.70 5.25
CA PRO A 46 -12.65 -15.29 4.88
C PRO A 46 -11.60 -14.50 5.66
N PHE A 47 -11.05 -13.46 5.04
CA PHE A 47 -10.14 -12.52 5.66
C PHE A 47 -10.69 -11.09 5.57
N THR A 48 -10.31 -10.27 6.54
CA THR A 48 -10.44 -8.82 6.47
C THR A 48 -9.14 -8.21 5.98
N TRP A 49 -9.19 -7.54 4.83
CA TRP A 49 -8.05 -6.89 4.21
C TRP A 49 -8.10 -5.39 4.51
N GLY A 50 -7.31 -4.93 5.48
CA GLY A 50 -7.05 -3.49 5.64
C GLY A 50 -6.26 -2.98 4.44
N VAL A 51 -6.83 -2.14 3.59
CA VAL A 51 -6.21 -1.65 2.35
C VAL A 51 -5.86 -0.17 2.48
N VAL A 52 -4.63 0.21 2.13
CA VAL A 52 -4.26 1.64 2.01
C VAL A 52 -4.93 2.22 0.78
N GLY A 53 -5.70 3.30 0.94
CA GLY A 53 -6.47 3.91 -0.15
C GLY A 53 -5.62 4.34 -1.35
N GLY A 54 -4.38 4.76 -1.12
CA GLY A 54 -3.42 5.11 -2.16
C GLY A 54 -3.13 3.97 -3.14
N LEU A 55 -3.32 2.70 -2.74
CA LEU A 55 -3.18 1.54 -3.64
C LEU A 55 -4.21 1.53 -4.78
N LEU A 56 -5.38 2.15 -4.56
CA LEU A 56 -6.52 2.13 -5.49
C LEU A 56 -6.47 3.26 -6.53
N LYS A 57 -5.56 4.22 -6.40
CA LYS A 57 -5.41 5.26 -7.42
C LYS A 57 -4.74 4.70 -8.68
N SER A 58 -5.24 5.09 -9.84
CA SER A 58 -4.46 5.11 -11.08
C SER A 58 -3.70 6.45 -11.17
N LEU A 59 -2.61 6.46 -11.93
CA LEU A 59 -1.74 7.62 -12.13
C LEU A 59 -2.52 8.91 -12.45
N SER A 60 -2.63 9.81 -11.48
CA SER A 60 -2.57 11.23 -11.80
C SER A 60 -1.21 11.76 -11.31
N LYS A 61 -0.38 12.16 -12.28
CA LYS A 61 1.06 12.52 -12.13
C LYS A 61 1.36 13.45 -10.95
N ASN A 62 0.37 14.23 -10.49
CA ASN A 62 0.56 15.33 -9.54
C ASN A 62 0.80 14.91 -8.08
N ASN A 63 0.31 13.74 -7.61
CA ASN A 63 0.51 13.32 -6.21
C ASN A 63 1.70 12.38 -6.00
N PHE A 64 2.10 11.64 -7.04
CA PHE A 64 3.26 10.75 -6.99
C PHE A 64 4.56 11.56 -6.84
N SER A 65 4.63 12.72 -7.48
CA SER A 65 5.79 13.61 -7.50
C SER A 65 6.34 13.98 -6.12
N SER A 66 5.48 14.31 -5.13
CA SER A 66 5.95 14.76 -3.81
C SER A 66 6.60 13.63 -3.00
N TYR A 67 6.09 12.41 -3.13
CA TYR A 67 6.64 11.24 -2.45
C TYR A 67 7.92 10.75 -3.14
N LEU A 68 7.95 10.81 -4.47
CA LEU A 68 9.17 10.56 -5.25
C LEU A 68 10.26 11.57 -4.94
N ASP A 69 9.92 12.84 -4.72
CA ASP A 69 10.84 13.90 -4.28
C ASP A 69 11.35 13.67 -2.86
N PHE A 70 10.53 13.07 -1.98
CA PHE A 70 11.01 12.64 -0.68
C PHE A 70 12.00 11.48 -0.82
N LEU A 71 11.71 10.48 -1.64
CA LEU A 71 12.59 9.31 -1.85
C LEU A 71 13.89 9.67 -2.59
N SER A 72 13.85 10.63 -3.51
CA SER A 72 15.03 11.09 -4.26
C SER A 72 16.10 11.70 -3.34
N LYS A 73 15.69 12.29 -2.20
CA LYS A 73 16.61 12.80 -1.16
C LYS A 73 17.47 11.70 -0.52
N PHE A 74 17.06 10.44 -0.61
CA PHE A 74 17.80 9.30 -0.07
C PHE A 74 18.79 8.67 -1.05
N LYS A 75 19.16 9.32 -2.17
CA LYS A 75 20.11 8.78 -3.16
C LYS A 75 19.83 7.31 -3.57
N LEU A 76 18.56 6.91 -3.53
CA LEU A 76 18.13 5.56 -3.91
C LEU A 76 18.22 5.42 -5.43
N ASN A 77 18.56 4.24 -5.93
CA ASN A 77 18.44 3.97 -7.37
C ASN A 77 16.95 4.15 -7.76
N LYS A 78 16.68 5.04 -8.73
CA LYS A 78 15.35 5.34 -9.23
C LYS A 78 14.57 4.07 -9.61
N ASP A 79 15.23 3.08 -10.20
CA ASP A 79 14.60 1.82 -10.63
C ASP A 79 14.01 1.00 -9.47
N LEU A 80 14.47 1.24 -8.24
CA LEU A 80 13.97 0.57 -7.04
C LEU A 80 12.60 1.09 -6.59
N TYR A 81 12.22 2.31 -6.95
CA TYR A 81 11.00 2.94 -6.46
C TYR A 81 10.13 3.60 -7.54
N MET A 82 10.62 3.70 -8.78
CA MET A 82 9.82 4.11 -9.96
C MET A 82 8.84 3.04 -10.44
N ASP A 83 9.00 1.79 -9.99
CA ASP A 83 8.05 0.73 -10.33
C ASP A 83 6.69 1.00 -9.66
N GLU A 84 5.73 1.45 -10.46
CA GLU A 84 4.36 1.77 -10.04
C GLU A 84 3.67 0.63 -9.31
N LYS A 85 4.00 -0.62 -9.65
CA LYS A 85 3.45 -1.80 -8.96
C LYS A 85 3.82 -1.81 -7.48
N LEU A 86 4.86 -1.11 -7.06
CA LEU A 86 5.21 -0.97 -5.64
C LEU A 86 4.23 -0.09 -4.87
N TRP A 87 3.55 0.82 -5.55
CA TRP A 87 2.72 1.86 -4.92
C TRP A 87 1.24 1.66 -5.16
N TYR A 88 0.89 0.93 -6.22
CA TYR A 88 -0.48 0.70 -6.64
C TYR A 88 -0.79 -0.79 -6.64
N GLY A 89 -2.04 -1.11 -6.37
CA GLY A 89 -2.51 -2.47 -6.14
C GLY A 89 -3.98 -2.69 -6.48
N ALA A 90 -4.60 -1.84 -7.31
CA ALA A 90 -5.97 -2.04 -7.76
C ALA A 90 -6.17 -3.41 -8.43
N ASP A 91 -5.16 -3.90 -9.15
CA ASP A 91 -5.12 -5.26 -9.71
C ASP A 91 -5.27 -6.35 -8.63
N ILE A 92 -4.68 -6.13 -7.47
CA ILE A 92 -4.69 -7.07 -6.35
C ILE A 92 -5.99 -6.96 -5.56
N VAL A 93 -6.52 -5.76 -5.35
CA VAL A 93 -7.83 -5.59 -4.69
C VAL A 93 -8.93 -6.22 -5.52
N LYS A 94 -8.88 -6.08 -6.85
CA LYS A 94 -9.78 -6.78 -7.77
C LYS A 94 -9.73 -8.29 -7.57
N LYS A 95 -8.53 -8.90 -7.50
CA LYS A 95 -8.39 -10.34 -7.21
C LYS A 95 -8.98 -10.77 -5.86
N ILE A 96 -8.88 -9.92 -4.84
CA ILE A 96 -9.47 -10.22 -3.53
C ILE A 96 -11.01 -10.24 -3.63
N ILE A 97 -11.59 -9.27 -4.34
CA ILE A 97 -13.05 -9.17 -4.58
C ILE A 97 -13.54 -10.34 -5.43
N GLU A 98 -12.76 -10.77 -6.42
CA GLU A 98 -13.09 -11.88 -7.35
C GLU A 98 -12.77 -13.27 -6.78
N SER A 99 -12.29 -13.38 -5.55
CA SER A 99 -11.98 -14.68 -4.93
C SER A 99 -13.24 -15.53 -4.74
N LYS A 100 -13.08 -16.85 -4.71
CA LYS A 100 -14.18 -17.78 -4.43
C LYS A 100 -14.70 -17.68 -3.00
N VAL A 101 -13.93 -17.07 -2.10
CA VAL A 101 -14.31 -16.79 -0.71
C VAL A 101 -14.58 -15.31 -0.58
N GLU A 102 -15.72 -14.96 0.00
CA GLU A 102 -16.08 -13.58 0.23
C GLU A 102 -15.15 -12.95 1.28
N HIS A 103 -14.53 -11.84 0.91
CA HIS A 103 -13.52 -11.15 1.71
C HIS A 103 -13.99 -9.75 2.08
N GLU A 104 -13.70 -9.31 3.31
CA GLU A 104 -13.96 -7.95 3.72
C GLU A 104 -12.81 -7.04 3.29
N ILE A 105 -13.12 -5.87 2.72
CA ILE A 105 -12.15 -4.80 2.44
C ILE A 105 -12.34 -3.70 3.48
N ALA A 106 -11.34 -3.51 4.35
CA ALA A 106 -11.34 -2.50 5.41
C ALA A 106 -10.47 -1.29 5.07
N CYS A 107 -10.85 -0.12 5.57
CA CYS A 107 -10.07 1.11 5.47
C CYS A 107 -8.79 1.01 6.30
N HIS A 108 -7.64 1.32 5.70
CA HIS A 108 -6.35 1.42 6.38
C HIS A 108 -5.65 2.76 6.12
N SER A 109 -6.42 3.86 6.19
CA SER A 109 -6.04 5.23 5.82
C SER A 109 -5.63 5.40 4.35
N PHE A 110 -5.45 6.65 3.90
CA PHE A 110 -5.24 6.93 2.47
C PHE A 110 -3.77 6.83 2.07
N SER A 111 -2.89 7.53 2.79
CA SER A 111 -1.45 7.59 2.53
C SER A 111 -0.63 6.93 3.63
N HIS A 112 -1.29 6.26 4.58
CA HIS A 112 -0.65 5.41 5.57
C HIS A 112 0.29 6.18 6.51
N ILE A 113 -0.19 7.34 6.98
CA ILE A 113 0.52 8.14 7.98
C ILE A 113 0.35 7.56 9.39
N ASP A 114 1.23 7.94 10.31
CA ASP A 114 1.06 7.67 11.73
C ASP A 114 -0.07 8.55 12.31
N LEU A 115 -1.25 7.96 12.47
CA LEU A 115 -2.43 8.66 12.99
C LEU A 115 -2.26 9.11 14.45
N SER A 116 -1.37 8.49 15.22
CA SER A 116 -1.08 8.89 16.61
C SER A 116 -0.26 10.19 16.69
N ARG A 117 0.40 10.57 15.59
CA ARG A 117 1.30 11.73 15.51
C ARG A 117 0.83 12.80 14.53
N CYS A 118 -0.46 12.81 14.20
CA CYS A 118 -1.05 13.78 13.28
C CYS A 118 -2.17 14.60 13.95
N SER A 119 -2.52 15.73 13.34
CA SER A 119 -3.67 16.50 13.80
C SER A 119 -4.98 15.76 13.54
N ARG A 120 -6.02 16.01 14.35
CA ARG A 120 -7.38 15.48 14.11
C ARG A 120 -7.88 15.79 12.69
N ASN A 121 -7.57 16.98 12.18
CA ASN A 121 -7.94 17.38 10.82
C ASN A 121 -7.24 16.50 9.77
N THR A 122 -5.95 16.22 9.95
CA THR A 122 -5.18 15.31 9.09
C THR A 122 -5.77 13.90 9.11
N ALA A 123 -6.01 13.35 10.31
CA ALA A 123 -6.64 12.03 10.46
C ALA A 123 -7.99 11.94 9.74
N LEU A 124 -8.85 12.95 9.91
CA LEU A 124 -10.15 12.98 9.24
C LEU A 124 -10.02 13.05 7.71
N LYS A 125 -9.06 13.82 7.18
CA LYS A 125 -8.78 13.88 5.74
C LYS A 125 -8.33 12.52 5.21
N GLU A 126 -7.45 11.83 5.91
CA GLU A 126 -6.96 10.49 5.55
C GLU A 126 -8.11 9.47 5.48
N ILE A 127 -8.96 9.40 6.50
CA ILE A 127 -10.08 8.47 6.53
C ILE A 127 -11.12 8.80 5.46
N ARG A 128 -11.48 10.08 5.30
CA ARG A 128 -12.43 10.52 4.27
C ARG A 128 -11.93 10.22 2.86
N LYS A 129 -10.66 10.50 2.59
CA LYS A 129 -10.05 10.24 1.27
C LYS A 129 -9.96 8.74 0.99
N CYS A 130 -9.63 7.93 1.99
CA CYS A 130 -9.62 6.48 1.84
C CYS A 130 -11.02 5.94 1.55
N LYS A 131 -12.04 6.42 2.26
CA LYS A 131 -13.45 6.07 2.00
C LYS A 131 -13.90 6.48 0.60
N GLU A 132 -13.47 7.63 0.10
CA GLU A 132 -13.81 8.11 -1.25
C GLU A 132 -13.32 7.16 -2.34
N VAL A 133 -12.09 6.63 -2.22
CA VAL A 133 -11.47 5.77 -3.24
C VAL A 133 -11.84 4.28 -3.10
N MET A 134 -12.47 3.89 -1.99
CA MET A 134 -12.92 2.51 -1.72
C MET A 134 -14.39 2.28 -2.05
N ARG A 135 -15.10 3.32 -2.50
CA ARG A 135 -16.46 3.22 -3.04
C ARG A 135 -16.41 2.73 -4.47
#